data_AF-A0A034UYX0-F1
#
_entry.id   AF-A0A034UYX0-F1
#
_cell.length_a   1.000
_cell.length_b   1.000
_cell.length_c   1.000
_cell.angle_alpha   90.00
_cell.angle_beta   90.00
_cell.angle_gamma   90.00
#
_symmetry.space_group_name_H-M   'P 1'
#
loop_
_entity.id
_entity.type
_entity.pdbx_description
1 polymer ?
#
loop_
_entity_poly.entity_id
_entity_poly.type
_entity_poly.pdbx_seq_one_letter_code
_entity_poly.pdbx_strand_id
1 'polypeptide(L)'
;SIFLVFSNVNANNCTIEMPRDAPQPTPIILTRDGLFRPTSDVTTIREFDSITLLCTGRNNTVLALNKEIVPLECRNGKFLFMGRPFALKDMKCKSVPTSQLWQNGTSCAAGNGVFYEVGVSSKTTWHPIFKICFNQRDQRTVYSRNMINGYMQNVRAKRNCRPSSFKREGMSNNPDRLYQKENQRTRFEALFGANQNFISGVSFLARGHIAPFADFIFCYEQFATFYYANVAPEWQVVNAGNWVRVENAVRKIASSKQ
;
A
#
# COMPACT_ATOMS: atom_id res chain seq x y z
N SER A 1 -2.12 32.52 -49.83
CA SER A 1 -1.98 31.27 -49.07
C SER A 1 -1.34 31.56 -47.73
N ILE A 2 -2.11 31.45 -46.64
CA ILE A 2 -1.60 31.62 -45.28
C ILE A 2 -0.87 30.32 -44.91
N PHE A 3 0.46 30.37 -44.83
CA PHE A 3 1.25 29.27 -44.32
C PHE A 3 1.06 29.19 -42.80
N LEU A 4 0.24 28.24 -42.35
CA LEU A 4 0.22 27.79 -40.96
C LEU A 4 1.55 27.10 -40.68
N VAL A 5 2.48 27.84 -40.09
CA VAL A 5 3.69 27.28 -39.49
C VAL A 5 3.25 26.54 -38.23
N PHE A 6 3.07 25.23 -38.34
CA PHE A 6 3.03 24.37 -37.16
C PHE A 6 4.44 24.35 -36.56
N SER A 7 4.71 25.26 -35.63
CA SER A 7 5.83 25.07 -34.73
C SER A 7 5.56 23.77 -33.98
N ASN A 8 6.37 22.74 -34.26
CA ASN A 8 6.48 21.58 -33.39
C ASN A 8 7.06 22.08 -32.07
N VAL A 9 6.19 22.60 -31.19
CA VAL A 9 6.53 22.77 -29.78
C VAL A 9 6.75 21.35 -29.28
N ASN A 10 8.01 20.94 -29.16
CA ASN A 10 8.34 19.69 -28.48
C ASN A 10 7.63 19.72 -27.12
N ALA A 11 6.68 18.82 -26.93
CA ALA A 11 5.97 18.69 -25.67
C ALA A 11 7.00 18.36 -24.59
N ASN A 12 7.25 19.32 -23.72
CA ASN A 12 8.26 19.20 -22.67
C ASN A 12 7.66 18.45 -21.48
N ASN A 13 7.57 17.14 -21.61
CA ASN A 13 7.02 16.29 -20.57
C ASN A 13 7.78 16.42 -19.23
N CYS A 14 7.08 16.26 -18.12
CA CYS A 14 7.67 16.19 -16.80
C CYS A 14 8.11 14.76 -16.52
N THR A 15 9.07 14.60 -15.60
CA THR A 15 9.57 13.29 -15.20
C THR A 15 9.49 13.11 -13.69
N ILE A 16 9.23 11.87 -13.27
CA ILE A 16 9.39 11.42 -11.89
C ILE A 16 10.47 10.34 -11.91
N GLU A 17 11.65 10.66 -11.37
CA GLU A 17 12.74 9.71 -11.25
C GLU A 17 12.73 9.02 -9.89
N MET A 18 12.64 7.68 -9.89
CA MET A 18 12.57 6.88 -8.69
C MET A 18 13.95 6.35 -8.27
N PRO A 19 14.26 6.33 -6.96
CA PRO A 19 13.49 6.93 -5.87
C PRO A 19 13.81 8.41 -5.63
N ARG A 20 14.70 9.01 -6.44
CA ARG A 20 15.31 10.34 -6.21
C ARG A 20 14.28 11.45 -5.99
N ASP A 21 13.24 11.49 -6.81
CA ASP A 21 12.26 12.56 -6.83
C ASP A 21 11.08 12.32 -5.89
N ALA A 22 10.93 11.09 -5.38
CA ALA A 22 9.81 10.73 -4.53
C ALA A 22 10.15 10.94 -3.04
N PRO A 23 9.55 11.93 -2.38
CA PRO A 23 9.91 12.35 -1.01
C PRO A 23 9.62 11.28 0.04
N GLN A 24 10.14 11.46 1.25
CA GLN A 24 9.76 10.67 2.44
C GLN A 24 9.36 11.61 3.60
N PRO A 25 8.16 11.45 4.21
CA PRO A 25 7.06 10.57 3.82
C PRO A 25 6.47 10.93 2.44
N THR A 26 6.33 9.93 1.57
CA THR A 26 5.77 10.13 0.23
C THR A 26 4.26 10.39 0.32
N PRO A 27 3.72 11.44 -0.31
CA PRO A 27 2.29 11.53 -0.59
C PRO A 27 1.83 10.35 -1.41
N ILE A 28 0.54 10.02 -1.32
CA ILE A 28 -0.09 9.20 -2.35
C ILE A 28 -0.06 10.04 -3.63
N ILE A 29 0.51 9.49 -4.69
CA ILE A 29 0.56 10.13 -6.00
C ILE A 29 -0.54 9.50 -6.86
N LEU A 30 -1.48 10.31 -7.31
CA LEU A 30 -2.50 9.95 -8.27
C LEU A 30 -2.12 10.52 -9.63
N THR A 31 -2.22 9.69 -10.66
CA THR A 31 -2.08 10.07 -12.06
C THR A 31 -3.45 9.96 -12.74
N ARG A 32 -3.53 10.31 -14.03
CA ARG A 32 -4.74 10.07 -14.83
C ARG A 32 -5.19 8.60 -14.82
N ASP A 33 -4.25 7.67 -14.65
CA ASP A 33 -4.48 6.21 -14.68
C ASP A 33 -4.73 5.63 -13.25
N GLY A 34 -4.87 6.50 -12.24
CA GLY A 34 -5.10 6.12 -10.84
C GLY A 34 -3.81 6.19 -10.00
N LEU A 35 -3.68 5.29 -9.00
CA LEU A 35 -2.49 5.25 -8.14
C LEU A 35 -1.22 5.10 -8.97
N PHE A 36 -0.26 5.98 -8.72
CA PHE A 36 1.06 5.92 -9.35
C PHE A 36 1.78 4.63 -8.98
N ARG A 37 2.16 3.86 -10.00
CA ARG A 37 2.88 2.60 -9.85
C ARG A 37 4.06 2.59 -10.83
N PRO A 38 5.26 2.99 -10.39
CA PRO A 38 6.41 3.10 -11.28
C PRO A 38 6.82 1.73 -11.81
N THR A 39 7.03 1.62 -13.13
CA THR A 39 7.51 0.38 -13.78
C THR A 39 8.99 0.45 -14.14
N SER A 40 9.61 1.62 -14.06
CA SER A 40 11.01 1.90 -14.37
C SER A 40 11.56 3.03 -13.49
N ASP A 41 12.83 3.37 -13.66
CA ASP A 41 13.47 4.49 -12.96
C ASP A 41 12.88 5.84 -13.31
N VAL A 42 12.32 6.02 -14.51
CA VAL A 42 11.78 7.31 -14.98
C VAL A 42 10.36 7.13 -15.47
N THR A 43 9.41 7.80 -14.82
CA THR A 43 8.04 7.93 -15.34
C THR A 43 7.85 9.29 -15.99
N THR A 44 7.36 9.30 -17.22
CA THR A 44 7.01 10.52 -17.96
C THR A 44 5.55 10.92 -17.70
N ILE A 45 5.32 12.19 -17.34
CA ILE A 45 4.00 12.82 -17.27
C ILE A 45 3.89 13.77 -18.46
N ARG A 46 2.85 13.62 -19.28
CA ARG A 46 2.71 14.40 -20.52
C ARG A 46 2.52 15.87 -20.21
N GLU A 47 2.98 16.74 -21.11
CA GLU A 47 2.65 18.16 -21.07
C GLU A 47 1.13 18.35 -20.92
N PHE A 48 0.72 19.25 -20.02
CA PHE A 48 -0.66 19.55 -19.61
C PHE A 48 -1.41 18.45 -18.84
N ASP A 49 -0.84 17.24 -18.67
CA ASP A 49 -1.37 16.28 -17.70
C ASP A 49 -1.10 16.76 -16.27
N SER A 50 -1.79 16.17 -15.29
CA SER A 50 -1.59 16.48 -13.88
C SER A 50 -1.36 15.22 -13.05
N ILE A 51 -0.56 15.37 -11.99
CA ILE A 51 -0.56 14.44 -10.87
C ILE A 51 -1.26 15.09 -9.68
N THR A 52 -1.83 14.31 -8.78
CA THR A 52 -2.38 14.80 -7.51
C THR A 52 -1.64 14.16 -6.36
N LEU A 53 -1.10 14.99 -5.46
CA LEU A 53 -0.53 14.55 -4.20
C LEU A 53 -1.62 14.56 -3.13
N LEU A 54 -1.72 13.45 -2.39
CA LEU A 54 -2.72 13.26 -1.36
C LEU A 54 -2.03 12.82 -0.05
N CYS A 55 -2.24 13.59 1.02
CA CYS A 55 -1.73 13.31 2.36
C CYS A 55 -2.87 12.93 3.32
N THR A 56 -3.45 11.74 3.17
CA THR A 56 -4.52 11.27 4.05
C THR A 56 -4.06 11.08 5.51
N GLY A 57 -5.02 11.12 6.43
CA GLY A 57 -4.80 10.96 7.87
C GLY A 57 -5.03 12.26 8.64
N ARG A 58 -5.22 12.15 9.96
CA ARG A 58 -5.59 13.30 10.80
C ARG A 58 -4.53 14.39 10.70
N ASN A 59 -4.93 15.59 10.26
CA ASN A 59 -4.09 16.78 10.13
C ASN A 59 -2.85 16.59 9.22
N ASN A 60 -2.87 15.60 8.33
CA ASN A 60 -1.77 15.34 7.43
C ASN A 60 -1.89 16.23 6.18
N THR A 61 -0.79 16.87 5.77
CA THR A 61 -0.77 17.80 4.64
C THR A 61 0.59 17.72 3.94
N VAL A 62 0.62 18.12 2.66
CA VAL A 62 1.86 18.41 1.94
C VAL A 62 2.51 19.62 2.61
N LEU A 63 3.68 19.43 3.21
CA LEU A 63 4.30 20.41 4.10
C LEU A 63 4.54 21.77 3.42
N ALA A 64 5.03 21.75 2.18
CA ALA A 64 5.36 22.96 1.42
C ALA A 64 4.17 23.89 1.16
N LEU A 65 2.94 23.35 1.16
CA LEU A 65 1.72 24.09 0.81
C LEU A 65 0.65 24.08 1.91
N ASN A 66 0.88 23.31 2.98
CA ASN A 66 -0.08 23.05 4.05
C ASN A 66 -1.50 22.67 3.55
N LYS A 67 -1.56 21.83 2.50
CA LYS A 67 -2.81 21.31 1.91
C LYS A 67 -2.81 19.79 1.91
N GLU A 68 -3.96 19.19 2.18
CA GLU A 68 -4.13 17.73 2.13
C GLU A 68 -4.05 17.19 0.70
N ILE A 69 -4.65 17.91 -0.25
CA ILE A 69 -4.72 17.56 -1.66
C ILE A 69 -4.07 18.67 -2.49
N VAL A 70 -3.08 18.31 -3.30
CA VAL A 70 -2.31 19.23 -4.16
C VAL A 70 -2.26 18.68 -5.59
N PRO A 71 -3.03 19.23 -6.53
CA PRO A 71 -2.84 18.95 -7.95
C PRO A 71 -1.60 19.70 -8.46
N LEU A 72 -0.72 18.99 -9.17
CA LEU A 72 0.43 19.55 -9.86
C LEU A 72 0.27 19.35 -11.36
N GLU A 73 0.18 20.45 -12.10
CA GLU A 73 0.11 20.43 -13.56
C GLU A 73 1.51 20.28 -14.13
N CYS A 74 1.69 19.43 -15.14
CA CYS A 74 2.92 19.37 -15.89
C CYS A 74 2.93 20.45 -16.97
N ARG A 75 3.91 21.35 -16.92
CA ARG A 75 4.12 22.35 -17.97
C ARG A 75 5.59 22.68 -18.15
N ASN A 76 6.07 22.64 -19.38
CA ASN A 76 7.45 22.94 -19.76
C ASN A 76 8.48 22.17 -18.90
N GLY A 77 8.23 20.87 -18.69
CA GLY A 77 9.10 19.97 -17.93
C GLY A 77 9.08 20.19 -16.42
N LYS A 78 8.16 21.01 -15.90
CA LYS A 78 8.05 21.34 -14.48
C LYS A 78 6.66 21.03 -13.93
N PHE A 79 6.61 20.54 -12.71
CA PHE A 79 5.37 20.43 -11.95
C PHE A 79 5.00 21.78 -11.35
N LEU A 80 3.80 22.28 -11.66
CA LEU A 80 3.31 23.58 -11.23
C LEU A 80 2.12 23.45 -10.28
N PHE A 81 2.12 24.21 -9.19
CA PHE A 81 0.93 24.46 -8.36
C PHE A 81 0.56 25.94 -8.49
N MET A 82 -0.64 26.23 -9.00
CA MET A 82 -1.10 27.62 -9.23
C MET A 82 -0.07 28.47 -10.01
N GLY A 83 0.53 27.87 -11.05
CA GLY A 83 1.55 28.52 -11.90
C GLY A 83 2.97 28.60 -11.32
N ARG A 84 3.19 28.19 -10.06
CA ARG A 84 4.51 28.19 -9.43
C ARG A 84 5.17 26.82 -9.52
N PRO A 85 6.46 26.73 -9.90
CA PRO A 85 7.14 25.44 -10.02
C PRO A 85 7.53 24.85 -8.67
N PHE A 86 7.36 23.54 -8.54
CA PHE A 86 7.78 22.75 -7.38
C PHE A 86 8.55 21.51 -7.85
N ALA A 87 9.63 21.17 -7.15
CA ALA A 87 10.27 19.88 -7.31
C ALA A 87 9.53 18.84 -6.45
N LEU A 88 9.18 17.68 -7.03
CA LEU A 88 8.40 16.66 -6.32
C LEU A 88 9.07 16.18 -5.01
N LYS A 89 10.41 16.13 -4.99
CA LYS A 89 11.22 15.76 -3.81
C LYS A 89 10.99 16.66 -2.58
N ASP A 90 10.49 17.87 -2.79
CA ASP A 90 10.24 18.84 -1.71
C ASP A 90 8.78 18.77 -1.21
N MET A 91 7.92 18.02 -1.90
CA MET A 91 6.48 17.95 -1.67
C MET A 91 6.09 16.79 -0.74
N LYS A 92 6.80 16.63 0.39
CA LYS A 92 6.55 15.55 1.36
C LYS A 92 5.31 15.79 2.23
N CYS A 93 4.67 14.72 2.68
CA CYS A 93 3.62 14.81 3.71
C CYS A 93 4.21 15.00 5.11
N LYS A 94 3.41 15.53 6.04
CA LYS A 94 3.75 15.58 7.48
C LYS A 94 4.02 14.19 8.07
N SER A 95 3.21 13.21 7.68
CA SER A 95 3.32 11.81 8.08
C SER A 95 3.02 10.88 6.90
N VAL A 96 3.37 9.60 7.01
CA VAL A 96 2.99 8.60 6.00
C VAL A 96 1.46 8.59 5.87
N PRO A 97 0.90 8.76 4.66
CA PRO A 97 -0.54 8.73 4.45
C PRO A 97 -1.18 7.43 4.93
N THR A 98 -2.37 7.52 5.54
CA THR A 98 -3.10 6.36 6.07
C THR A 98 -4.16 5.86 5.09
N SER A 99 -4.23 4.55 4.88
CA SER A 99 -5.32 3.90 4.15
C SER A 99 -6.63 3.81 4.96
N GLN A 100 -7.71 3.52 4.25
CA GLN A 100 -9.03 3.14 4.74
C GLN A 100 -9.36 1.70 4.28
N LEU A 101 -10.28 1.04 4.99
CA LEU A 101 -10.85 -0.23 4.58
C LEU A 101 -12.33 0.00 4.22
N TRP A 102 -12.66 -0.20 2.95
CA TRP A 102 -14.02 -0.11 2.44
C TRP A 102 -14.62 -1.50 2.26
N GLN A 103 -15.76 -1.73 2.90
CA GLN A 103 -16.52 -2.97 2.75
C GLN A 103 -17.43 -2.84 1.52
N ASN A 104 -16.87 -3.10 0.34
CA ASN A 104 -17.59 -3.04 -0.93
C ASN A 104 -18.86 -3.94 -0.90
N GLY A 105 -18.80 -5.08 -0.21
CA GLY A 105 -19.98 -5.93 0.04
C GLY A 105 -20.32 -6.88 -1.11
N THR A 106 -19.73 -6.68 -2.28
CA THR A 106 -19.81 -7.63 -3.40
C THR A 106 -19.32 -9.02 -2.98
N SER A 107 -20.09 -10.06 -3.30
CA SER A 107 -19.76 -11.44 -2.94
C SER A 107 -18.47 -11.94 -3.63
N CYS A 108 -17.74 -12.82 -2.94
CA CYS A 108 -16.56 -13.51 -3.43
C CYS A 108 -16.55 -14.98 -2.95
N ALA A 109 -15.65 -15.80 -3.50
CA ALA A 109 -15.51 -17.21 -3.14
C ALA A 109 -16.83 -18.00 -3.20
N ALA A 110 -17.59 -17.81 -4.29
CA ALA A 110 -18.89 -18.45 -4.52
C ALA A 110 -19.89 -18.26 -3.36
N GLY A 111 -19.95 -17.07 -2.78
CA GLY A 111 -20.87 -16.76 -1.66
C GLY A 111 -20.24 -16.87 -0.27
N ASN A 112 -19.04 -17.44 -0.14
CA ASN A 112 -18.40 -17.68 1.17
C ASN A 112 -17.71 -16.45 1.77
N GLY A 113 -17.73 -15.31 1.08
CA GLY A 113 -17.21 -14.06 1.60
C GLY A 113 -17.72 -12.84 0.85
N VAL A 114 -17.27 -11.68 1.31
CA VAL A 114 -17.49 -10.38 0.66
C VAL A 114 -16.15 -9.69 0.43
N PHE A 115 -16.07 -8.88 -0.61
CA PHE A 115 -14.90 -8.08 -0.86
C PHE A 115 -14.82 -6.89 0.10
N TYR A 116 -13.70 -6.83 0.82
CA TYR A 116 -13.16 -5.61 1.38
C TYR A 116 -12.09 -5.08 0.43
N GLU A 117 -11.98 -3.75 0.35
CA GLU A 117 -10.93 -3.08 -0.39
C GLU A 117 -10.15 -2.20 0.58
N VAL A 118 -8.82 -2.31 0.54
CA VAL A 118 -7.95 -1.39 1.26
C VAL A 118 -7.42 -0.38 0.27
N GLY A 119 -7.61 0.90 0.56
CA GLY A 119 -7.34 1.97 -0.39
C GLY A 119 -7.42 3.34 0.25
N VAL A 120 -7.59 4.36 -0.58
CA VAL A 120 -7.67 5.75 -0.17
C VAL A 120 -8.75 6.47 -0.97
N SER A 121 -9.46 7.38 -0.33
CA SER A 121 -10.39 8.27 -1.03
C SER A 121 -9.71 9.59 -1.37
N SER A 122 -9.88 10.05 -2.61
CA SER A 122 -9.57 11.41 -3.04
C SER A 122 -10.90 12.11 -3.35
N LYS A 123 -11.33 13.01 -2.45
CA LYS A 123 -12.69 13.58 -2.48
C LYS A 123 -13.76 12.46 -2.49
N THR A 124 -14.39 12.23 -3.63
CA THR A 124 -15.44 11.21 -3.85
C THR A 124 -14.95 10.00 -4.63
N THR A 125 -13.70 9.98 -5.08
CA THR A 125 -13.13 8.88 -5.88
C THR A 125 -12.35 7.91 -5.01
N TRP A 126 -12.71 6.63 -5.07
CA TRP A 126 -12.02 5.56 -4.37
C TRP A 126 -10.84 5.00 -5.19
N HIS A 127 -9.69 4.84 -4.56
CA HIS A 127 -8.48 4.29 -5.16
C HIS A 127 -8.01 3.04 -4.38
N PRO A 128 -8.33 1.82 -4.88
CA PRO A 128 -7.94 0.59 -4.20
C PRO A 128 -6.44 0.29 -4.36
N ILE A 129 -5.80 -0.08 -3.26
CA ILE A 129 -4.42 -0.60 -3.22
C ILE A 129 -4.45 -2.12 -3.41
N PHE A 130 -5.30 -2.83 -2.66
CA PHE A 130 -5.52 -4.27 -2.80
C PHE A 130 -6.92 -4.66 -2.29
N LYS A 131 -7.34 -5.90 -2.61
CA LYS A 131 -8.64 -6.44 -2.20
C LYS A 131 -8.47 -7.65 -1.29
N ILE A 132 -9.47 -7.89 -0.45
CA ILE A 132 -9.54 -9.02 0.46
C ILE A 132 -10.91 -9.66 0.29
N CYS A 133 -10.97 -10.96 0.00
CA CYS A 133 -12.18 -11.73 0.15
C CYS A 133 -12.29 -12.18 1.60
N PHE A 134 -13.23 -11.60 2.35
CA PHE A 134 -13.35 -11.78 3.79
C PHE A 134 -14.63 -12.54 4.13
N ASN A 135 -14.50 -13.60 4.93
CA ASN A 135 -15.65 -14.31 5.49
C ASN A 135 -16.03 -13.63 6.82
N GLN A 136 -17.14 -12.90 6.80
CA GLN A 136 -17.63 -12.15 7.95
C GLN A 136 -18.17 -13.04 9.08
N ARG A 137 -18.61 -14.26 8.78
CA ARG A 137 -19.10 -15.22 9.79
C ARG A 137 -17.96 -15.79 10.62
N ASP A 138 -16.92 -16.25 9.94
CA ASP A 138 -15.76 -16.90 10.55
C ASP A 138 -14.70 -15.89 11.01
N GLN A 139 -14.85 -14.60 10.64
CA GLN A 139 -13.88 -13.54 10.91
C GLN A 139 -12.49 -13.85 10.36
N ARG A 140 -12.43 -14.41 9.14
CA ARG A 140 -11.18 -14.81 8.49
C ARG A 140 -11.11 -14.36 7.03
N THR A 141 -9.89 -14.11 6.58
CA THR A 141 -9.59 -13.94 5.16
C THR A 141 -9.73 -15.29 4.43
N VAL A 142 -10.41 -15.29 3.29
CA VAL A 142 -10.45 -16.43 2.37
C VAL A 142 -9.26 -16.35 1.40
N TYR A 143 -9.04 -15.19 0.80
CA TYR A 143 -7.85 -14.84 0.01
C TYR A 143 -7.71 -13.31 -0.08
N SER A 144 -6.54 -12.84 -0.50
CA SER A 144 -6.34 -11.44 -0.92
C SER A 144 -5.95 -11.39 -2.39
N ARG A 145 -6.05 -10.20 -2.99
CA ARG A 145 -5.58 -9.90 -4.34
C ARG A 145 -4.86 -8.56 -4.35
N ASN A 146 -3.55 -8.59 -4.53
CA ASN A 146 -2.68 -7.44 -4.75
C ASN A 146 -1.93 -7.57 -6.07
N MET A 147 -1.34 -6.46 -6.53
CA MET A 147 -0.43 -6.43 -7.66
C MET A 147 1.00 -6.26 -7.14
N ILE A 148 1.89 -7.17 -7.54
CA ILE A 148 3.30 -7.11 -7.19
C ILE A 148 4.01 -6.29 -8.26
N ASN A 149 4.66 -5.20 -7.85
CA ASN A 149 5.41 -4.37 -8.77
C ASN A 149 6.85 -4.90 -8.90
N GLY A 150 7.20 -5.42 -10.08
CA GLY A 150 8.55 -5.96 -10.35
C GLY A 150 9.69 -4.95 -10.11
N TYR A 151 9.42 -3.65 -10.27
CA TYR A 151 10.41 -2.58 -10.15
C TYR A 151 10.86 -2.41 -8.70
N MET A 152 10.07 -2.95 -7.75
CA MET A 152 10.25 -2.69 -6.34
C MET A 152 11.60 -3.10 -5.78
N GLN A 153 12.26 -4.12 -6.34
CA GLN A 153 13.55 -4.61 -5.85
C GLN A 153 14.63 -3.52 -5.90
N ASN A 154 14.55 -2.63 -6.90
CA ASN A 154 15.52 -1.54 -7.10
C ASN A 154 15.33 -0.38 -6.13
N VAL A 155 14.09 -0.17 -5.64
CA VAL A 155 13.73 0.98 -4.81
C VAL A 155 13.50 0.64 -3.34
N ARG A 156 13.13 -0.60 -3.02
CA ARG A 156 12.81 -1.01 -1.64
C ARG A 156 14.01 -0.88 -0.70
N ALA A 157 15.21 -1.27 -1.15
CA ALA A 157 16.43 -1.13 -0.35
C ALA A 157 16.70 0.33 0.09
N LYS A 158 16.21 1.30 -0.69
CA LYS A 158 16.40 2.74 -0.45
C LYS A 158 15.32 3.33 0.46
N ARG A 159 14.27 2.57 0.84
CA ARG A 159 13.14 3.05 1.63
C ARG A 159 12.93 2.21 2.88
N ASN A 160 13.30 2.76 4.03
CA ASN A 160 13.03 2.14 5.32
C ASN A 160 11.70 2.68 5.90
N CYS A 161 10.68 1.82 5.98
CA CYS A 161 9.37 2.17 6.51
C CYS A 161 9.15 1.44 7.84
N ARG A 162 8.81 2.17 8.92
CA ARG A 162 8.47 1.60 10.23
C ARG A 162 6.95 1.49 10.37
N PRO A 163 6.36 0.29 10.26
CA PRO A 163 4.91 0.13 10.19
C PRO A 163 4.18 0.53 11.47
N SER A 164 2.90 0.82 11.33
CA SER A 164 1.98 1.09 12.43
C SER A 164 1.51 -0.18 13.13
N SER A 165 0.73 -0.02 14.19
CA SER A 165 -0.09 -1.09 14.75
C SER A 165 -1.12 -1.63 13.74
N PHE A 166 -1.58 -2.86 13.96
CA PHE A 166 -2.67 -3.43 13.18
C PHE A 166 -4.00 -2.73 13.47
N LYS A 167 -4.74 -2.48 12.41
CA LYS A 167 -6.08 -1.90 12.38
C LYS A 167 -7.14 -2.99 12.53
N ARG A 168 -8.19 -2.71 13.30
CA ARG A 168 -9.30 -3.64 13.60
C ARG A 168 -10.53 -3.44 12.73
N GLU A 169 -10.52 -2.40 11.90
CA GLU A 169 -11.58 -2.08 10.96
C GLU A 169 -11.88 -3.28 10.06
N GLY A 170 -13.17 -3.60 9.90
CA GLY A 170 -13.62 -4.80 9.18
C GLY A 170 -13.77 -6.06 10.04
N MET A 171 -13.21 -6.07 11.26
CA MET A 171 -13.40 -7.16 12.24
C MET A 171 -14.60 -6.86 13.16
N SER A 172 -15.27 -7.91 13.64
CA SER A 172 -16.36 -7.80 14.63
C SER A 172 -15.85 -7.58 16.06
N ASN A 173 -14.62 -8.01 16.35
CA ASN A 173 -13.96 -7.89 17.65
C ASN A 173 -12.50 -7.47 17.48
N ASN A 174 -11.84 -7.09 18.58
CA ASN A 174 -10.40 -6.82 18.56
C ASN A 174 -9.60 -8.13 18.75
N PRO A 175 -8.93 -8.65 17.70
CA PRO A 175 -8.21 -9.92 17.80
C PRO A 175 -6.81 -9.77 18.42
N ASP A 176 -6.35 -8.57 18.76
CA ASP A 176 -4.98 -8.33 19.25
C ASP A 176 -4.61 -9.23 20.44
N ARG A 177 -5.54 -9.41 21.38
CA ARG A 177 -5.34 -10.30 22.54
C ARG A 177 -5.16 -11.76 22.13
N LEU A 178 -5.78 -12.21 21.04
CA LEU A 178 -5.66 -13.59 20.56
C LEU A 178 -4.23 -13.91 20.06
N TYR A 179 -3.48 -12.90 19.66
CA TYR A 179 -2.09 -13.05 19.21
C TYR A 179 -1.07 -12.97 20.36
N GLN A 180 -1.50 -12.74 21.59
CA GLN A 180 -0.61 -12.74 22.75
C GLN A 180 -0.30 -14.18 23.18
N LYS A 181 0.99 -14.49 23.36
CA LYS A 181 1.46 -15.85 23.66
C LYS A 181 0.82 -16.47 24.91
N GLU A 182 0.56 -15.65 25.93
CA GLU A 182 -0.11 -16.08 27.15
C GLU A 182 -1.54 -16.58 26.86
N ASN A 183 -2.35 -15.78 26.16
CA ASN A 183 -3.70 -16.18 25.76
C ASN A 183 -3.69 -17.40 24.82
N GLN A 184 -2.66 -17.55 23.98
CA GLN A 184 -2.48 -18.75 23.16
C GLN A 184 -2.18 -19.97 24.03
N ARG A 185 -1.30 -19.88 25.04
CA ARG A 185 -1.07 -21.00 25.98
C ARG A 185 -2.35 -21.42 26.65
N THR A 186 -3.08 -20.48 27.26
CA THR A 186 -4.36 -20.76 27.92
C THR A 186 -5.34 -21.44 26.96
N ARG A 187 -5.43 -20.96 25.72
CA ARG A 187 -6.32 -21.56 24.72
C ARG A 187 -5.90 -22.97 24.32
N PHE A 188 -4.61 -23.22 24.12
CA PHE A 188 -4.11 -24.54 23.75
C PHE A 188 -4.23 -25.54 24.90
N GLU A 189 -3.97 -25.13 26.14
CA GLU A 189 -4.18 -25.96 27.33
C GLU A 189 -5.65 -26.36 27.49
N ALA A 190 -6.57 -25.42 27.26
CA ALA A 190 -8.00 -25.70 27.31
C ALA A 190 -8.46 -26.69 26.22
N LEU A 191 -7.78 -26.72 25.06
CA LEU A 191 -8.14 -27.59 23.93
C LEU A 191 -7.47 -28.96 23.99
N PHE A 192 -6.23 -29.04 24.49
CA PHE A 192 -5.38 -30.22 24.38
C PHE A 192 -4.93 -30.79 25.74
N GLY A 193 -5.32 -30.17 26.85
CA GLY A 193 -4.92 -30.54 28.21
C GLY A 193 -3.72 -29.74 28.71
N ALA A 194 -3.41 -29.82 30.01
CA ALA A 194 -2.32 -29.06 30.63
C ALA A 194 -0.91 -29.43 30.10
N ASN A 195 0.07 -28.58 30.38
CA ASN A 195 1.50 -28.79 30.08
C ASN A 195 1.85 -28.91 28.58
N GLN A 196 1.17 -28.14 27.72
CA GLN A 196 1.47 -28.12 26.29
C GLN A 196 2.74 -27.30 25.97
N ASN A 197 3.53 -27.78 25.01
CA ASN A 197 4.77 -27.11 24.58
C ASN A 197 4.65 -26.42 23.20
N PHE A 198 3.43 -26.25 22.68
CA PHE A 198 3.21 -25.61 21.37
C PHE A 198 3.62 -24.13 21.33
N ILE A 199 3.51 -23.42 22.46
CA ILE A 199 3.75 -21.97 22.55
C ILE A 199 5.01 -21.67 23.37
N SER A 200 6.01 -21.05 22.73
CA SER A 200 7.32 -20.74 23.29
C SER A 200 7.84 -19.37 22.85
N GLY A 201 9.11 -19.07 23.14
CA GLY A 201 9.80 -17.88 22.64
C GLY A 201 9.78 -17.77 21.11
N VAL A 202 9.92 -18.91 20.43
CA VAL A 202 10.07 -19.00 18.96
C VAL A 202 8.86 -19.63 18.25
N SER A 203 8.02 -20.38 18.96
CA SER A 203 6.81 -21.00 18.42
C SER A 203 5.57 -20.32 18.97
N PHE A 204 4.81 -19.64 18.12
CA PHE A 204 3.53 -18.99 18.47
C PHE A 204 2.79 -18.64 17.19
N LEU A 205 1.49 -18.42 17.25
CA LEU A 205 0.72 -17.92 16.11
C LEU A 205 0.94 -16.41 15.99
N ALA A 206 1.55 -16.00 14.89
CA ALA A 206 1.79 -14.63 14.49
C ALA A 206 0.70 -14.15 13.51
N ARG A 207 0.71 -12.83 13.27
CA ARG A 207 -0.16 -12.15 12.30
C ARG A 207 0.44 -12.30 10.89
N GLY A 208 0.29 -13.48 10.30
CA GLY A 208 0.81 -13.79 8.96
C GLY A 208 0.04 -13.02 7.91
N HIS A 209 0.73 -12.16 7.14
CA HIS A 209 0.10 -11.32 6.12
C HIS A 209 -0.37 -12.16 4.92
N ILE A 210 -1.58 -11.89 4.42
CA ILE A 210 -2.08 -12.54 3.19
C ILE A 210 -1.69 -11.74 1.96
N ALA A 211 -1.95 -10.42 1.94
CA ALA A 211 -1.24 -9.49 1.05
C ALA A 211 0.04 -8.99 1.77
N PRO A 212 1.24 -9.43 1.34
CA PRO A 212 2.48 -9.15 2.05
C PRO A 212 2.87 -7.66 2.02
N PHE A 213 3.33 -7.14 3.16
CA PHE A 213 4.00 -5.83 3.25
C PHE A 213 5.08 -5.66 2.17
N ALA A 214 5.81 -6.75 1.94
CA ALA A 214 6.95 -6.86 1.07
C ALA A 214 6.66 -6.66 -0.43
N ASP A 215 5.38 -6.61 -0.83
CA ASP A 215 4.94 -6.54 -2.23
C ASP A 215 4.67 -5.11 -2.73
N PHE A 216 4.76 -4.12 -1.83
CA PHE A 216 4.49 -2.71 -2.13
C PHE A 216 5.73 -1.81 -2.07
N ILE A 217 5.73 -0.73 -2.86
CA ILE A 217 6.88 0.18 -3.04
C ILE A 217 6.85 1.35 -2.07
N PHE A 218 5.67 1.94 -1.86
CA PHE A 218 5.54 3.14 -1.04
C PHE A 218 5.18 2.78 0.41
N CYS A 219 5.68 3.55 1.38
CA CYS A 219 5.37 3.30 2.79
C CYS A 219 3.85 3.34 3.06
N TYR A 220 3.07 4.15 2.35
CA TYR A 220 1.61 4.20 2.54
C TYR A 220 0.91 2.91 2.10
N GLU A 221 1.38 2.25 1.04
CA GLU A 221 0.84 0.96 0.58
C GLU A 221 1.26 -0.16 1.54
N GLN A 222 2.51 -0.12 1.96
CA GLN A 222 3.08 -1.02 2.95
C GLN A 222 2.33 -0.95 4.28
N PHE A 223 2.03 0.25 4.79
CA PHE A 223 1.25 0.40 6.01
C PHE A 223 -0.21 -0.01 5.82
N ALA A 224 -0.71 0.04 4.59
CA ALA A 224 -2.04 -0.44 4.26
C ALA A 224 -2.21 -1.96 4.43
N THR A 225 -1.13 -2.74 4.54
CA THR A 225 -1.24 -4.19 4.78
C THR A 225 -1.57 -4.55 6.22
N PHE A 226 -1.47 -3.60 7.16
CA PHE A 226 -1.65 -3.80 8.60
C PHE A 226 -3.12 -3.72 9.04
N TYR A 227 -4.00 -4.49 8.40
CA TYR A 227 -5.35 -4.75 8.89
C TYR A 227 -5.45 -6.18 9.39
N TYR A 228 -6.16 -6.40 10.48
CA TYR A 228 -6.47 -7.75 10.95
C TYR A 228 -7.28 -8.56 9.91
N ALA A 229 -8.04 -7.89 9.06
CA ALA A 229 -8.71 -8.52 7.93
C ALA A 229 -7.75 -9.03 6.83
N ASN A 230 -6.47 -8.64 6.85
CA ASN A 230 -5.43 -9.06 5.89
C ASN A 230 -4.44 -10.07 6.51
N VAL A 231 -4.78 -10.72 7.62
CA VAL A 231 -3.90 -11.71 8.25
C VAL A 231 -4.63 -13.01 8.56
N ALA A 232 -3.86 -14.09 8.59
CA ALA A 232 -4.25 -15.33 9.23
C ALA A 232 -3.29 -15.68 10.38
N PRO A 233 -3.74 -16.43 11.40
CA PRO A 233 -2.85 -17.00 12.40
C PRO A 233 -1.88 -17.98 11.73
N GLU A 234 -0.59 -17.68 11.80
CA GLU A 234 0.45 -18.50 11.20
C GLU A 234 1.55 -18.77 12.22
N TRP A 235 2.03 -20.01 12.31
CA TRP A 235 3.17 -20.34 13.16
C TRP A 235 4.36 -19.44 12.81
N GLN A 236 4.91 -18.74 13.79
CA GLN A 236 5.98 -17.75 13.57
C GLN A 236 7.17 -18.33 12.81
N VAL A 237 7.53 -19.59 13.06
CA VAL A 237 8.61 -20.31 12.36
C VAL A 237 8.31 -20.53 10.88
N VAL A 238 7.03 -20.62 10.48
CA VAL A 238 6.59 -20.71 9.09
C VAL A 238 6.53 -19.31 8.48
N ASN A 239 5.86 -18.37 9.16
CA ASN A 239 5.68 -16.98 8.72
C ASN A 239 7.01 -16.28 8.46
N ALA A 240 7.98 -16.39 9.36
CA ALA A 240 9.32 -15.81 9.21
C ALA A 240 10.33 -16.73 8.53
N GLY A 241 9.91 -17.94 8.14
CA GLY A 241 10.76 -18.96 7.54
C GLY A 241 10.32 -19.30 6.13
N ASN A 242 9.64 -20.44 5.98
CA ASN A 242 9.28 -20.98 4.67
C ASN A 242 8.35 -20.06 3.88
N TRP A 243 7.42 -19.36 4.53
CA TRP A 243 6.47 -18.50 3.85
C TRP A 243 7.15 -17.31 3.17
N VAL A 244 8.11 -16.66 3.85
CA VAL A 244 8.95 -15.60 3.25
C VAL A 244 9.64 -16.08 1.97
N ARG A 245 10.05 -17.35 1.90
CA ARG A 245 10.69 -17.91 0.69
C ARG A 245 9.72 -17.98 -0.47
N VAL A 246 8.46 -18.36 -0.22
CA VAL A 246 7.39 -18.37 -1.23
C VAL A 246 7.11 -16.95 -1.71
N GLU A 247 6.92 -15.99 -0.79
CA GLU A 247 6.72 -14.59 -1.14
C GLU A 247 7.90 -14.03 -1.96
N ASN A 248 9.14 -14.34 -1.58
CA ASN A 248 10.35 -13.95 -2.30
C ASN A 248 10.39 -14.54 -3.72
N ALA A 249 10.00 -15.81 -3.89
CA ALA A 249 9.99 -16.46 -5.19
C ALA A 249 9.00 -15.79 -6.16
N VAL A 250 7.79 -15.46 -5.70
CA VAL A 250 6.80 -14.74 -6.53
C VAL A 250 7.30 -13.34 -6.88
N ARG A 251 7.89 -12.62 -5.92
CA ARG A 251 8.51 -11.31 -6.18
C ARG A 251 9.65 -11.39 -7.20
N LYS A 252 10.45 -12.46 -7.18
CA LYS A 252 11.49 -12.70 -8.19
C LYS A 252 10.91 -12.88 -9.58
N ILE A 253 9.82 -13.65 -9.71
CA ILE A 253 9.11 -13.82 -10.99
C ILE A 253 8.56 -12.49 -11.50
N ALA A 254 7.98 -11.66 -10.62
CA ALA A 254 7.49 -10.34 -11.00
C ALA A 254 8.62 -9.43 -11.50
N SER A 255 9.80 -9.45 -10.85
CA SER A 255 10.95 -8.66 -11.28
C SER A 255 11.62 -9.17 -12.56
N SER A 256 11.47 -10.45 -12.91
CA SER A 256 12.08 -11.01 -14.13
C SER A 256 11.20 -10.85 -15.38
N LYS A 257 9.95 -10.40 -15.22
CA LYS A 257 9.00 -10.14 -16.31
C LYS A 257 8.91 -8.65 -16.67
N GLN A 258 9.94 -7.89 -16.32
CA GLN A 258 10.03 -6.45 -16.58
C GLN A 258 10.70 -6.13 -17.90
#